data_AF-A0A444UJB2-F1
#
_entry.id   AF-A0A444UJB2-F1
#
_cell.length_a   1.000
_cell.length_b   1.000
_cell.length_c   1.000
_cell.angle_alpha   90.00
_cell.angle_beta   90.00
_cell.angle_gamma   90.00
#
_symmetry.space_group_name_H-M   'P 1'
#
loop_
_entity.id
_entity.type
_entity.pdbx_description
1 polymer ?
#
loop_
_entity_poly.entity_id
_entity_poly.type
_entity_poly.pdbx_seq_one_letter_code
_entity_poly.pdbx_strand_id
1 'polypeptide(L)'
;MHFNIPVIEEQTDKIGGRFVVYHVYLDGLLYCKMKYSDMHKWDEELRRVFGDCLPPFPPNYYLSMTETMEDERRLLLEQYLQKGGSITLLHNFFLFFFIKSITFCSQYILAETFKIPVQNCLLEVLLPDGEKVRADIQSSDPAERVLEIVFCKLQLPRQMLEYFSLFLVEGISGGQYSVLKKLAPFELPYVTLKSMSDEQCMIMIRKSYFDPEIDRIVMENSCGLNLLYLQAISDMEMGCWTPANEQLEKLRSLQKTGRKKEFLEVAQQVKHYGYMQAEACICEHPEPNSPTVVRVGYEEINCCTQLLSNQAEETSFEISKVRCWSVRLLGTSTGNPSEEDDIKLEFSFEYCYGNDTWKWITIHTHQAFLLSTFMHQVEAEHAAKNLDLVDEMEIEMPDVQIKKQSFPTYLKTDKARPALTRIKSTVRGSKEDDVFEGIQEKDL
;
A
#
# COMPACT_ATOMS: atom_id res chain seq x y z
N MET A 1 -3.76 0.52 -2.97
CA MET A 1 -3.02 0.98 -4.15
C MET A 1 -4.00 1.54 -5.15
N HIS A 2 -3.75 2.74 -5.64
CA HIS A 2 -4.60 3.42 -6.60
C HIS A 2 -3.84 3.62 -7.93
N PHE A 3 -4.31 2.95 -8.99
CA PHE A 3 -3.79 3.15 -10.34
C PHE A 3 -4.67 4.17 -11.08
N ASN A 4 -4.03 5.13 -11.75
CA ASN A 4 -4.68 6.12 -12.60
C ASN A 4 -3.91 6.32 -13.90
N ILE A 5 -4.62 6.65 -14.98
CA ILE A 5 -4.02 6.96 -16.28
C ILE A 5 -4.51 8.36 -16.69
N PRO A 6 -3.91 9.44 -16.17
CA PRO A 6 -4.34 10.80 -16.45
C PRO A 6 -3.87 11.32 -17.81
N VAL A 7 -2.74 10.80 -18.34
CA VAL A 7 -2.10 11.31 -19.55
C VAL A 7 -2.00 10.22 -20.61
N ILE A 8 -2.43 10.58 -21.82
CA ILE A 8 -2.22 9.82 -23.05
C ILE A 8 -1.29 10.63 -23.95
N GLU A 9 -0.27 9.98 -24.51
CA GLU A 9 0.67 10.61 -25.44
C GLU A 9 0.68 9.86 -26.77
N GLU A 10 0.34 10.56 -27.86
CA GLU A 10 0.53 10.04 -29.21
C GLU A 10 2.00 10.18 -29.63
N GLN A 11 2.62 9.06 -29.99
CA GLN A 11 3.98 9.03 -30.53
C GLN A 11 4.00 8.41 -31.93
N THR A 12 5.01 8.77 -32.70
CA THR A 12 5.27 8.19 -34.03
C THR A 12 6.48 7.28 -33.96
N ASP A 13 6.34 6.08 -34.49
CA ASP A 13 7.45 5.16 -34.63
C ASP A 13 8.43 5.66 -35.70
N LYS A 14 9.65 5.11 -35.72
CA LYS A 14 10.69 5.43 -36.72
C LYS A 14 10.22 5.17 -38.16
N ILE A 15 9.19 4.34 -38.33
CA ILE A 15 8.56 3.95 -39.60
C ILE A 15 7.34 4.84 -39.93
N GLY A 16 6.97 5.79 -39.07
CA GLY A 16 5.86 6.72 -39.26
C GLY A 16 4.48 6.20 -38.82
N GLY A 17 4.44 5.02 -38.18
CA GLY A 17 3.21 4.50 -37.56
C GLY A 17 2.89 5.27 -36.28
N ARG A 18 1.64 5.71 -36.11
CA ARG A 18 1.18 6.35 -34.87
C ARG A 18 0.84 5.28 -33.84
N PHE A 19 1.29 5.46 -32.61
CA PHE A 19 0.91 4.63 -31.47
C PHE A 19 0.66 5.50 -30.25
N VAL A 20 -0.14 4.97 -29.34
CA VAL A 20 -0.57 5.65 -28.12
C VAL A 20 0.20 5.07 -26.93
N VAL A 21 0.76 5.96 -26.11
CA VAL A 21 1.44 5.64 -24.86
C VAL A 21 0.58 6.10 -23.70
N TYR A 22 0.28 5.19 -22.79
CA TYR A 22 -0.47 5.44 -21.57
C TYR A 22 0.51 5.66 -20.43
N HIS A 23 0.39 6.80 -19.75
CA HIS A 23 1.19 7.10 -18.57
C HIS A 23 0.44 6.58 -17.35
N VAL A 24 0.93 5.50 -16.77
CA VAL A 24 0.32 4.84 -15.61
C VAL A 24 0.93 5.44 -14.35
N TYR A 25 0.07 5.97 -13.50
CA TYR A 25 0.41 6.53 -12.20
C TYR A 25 -0.03 5.55 -11.11
N LEU A 26 0.78 5.46 -10.05
CA LEU A 26 0.51 4.67 -8.85
C LEU A 26 0.56 5.60 -7.63
N ASP A 27 -0.57 5.76 -6.98
CA ASP A 27 -0.75 6.64 -5.81
C ASP A 27 -0.24 8.06 -6.08
N GLY A 28 -0.51 8.58 -7.29
CA GLY A 28 -0.18 9.95 -7.70
C GLY A 28 1.21 10.14 -8.32
N LEU A 29 2.09 9.13 -8.30
CA LEU A 29 3.41 9.20 -8.93
C LEU A 29 3.45 8.42 -10.24
N LEU A 30 4.17 8.93 -11.24
CA LEU A 30 4.36 8.23 -12.51
C LEU A 30 5.09 6.92 -12.26
N TYR A 31 4.39 5.81 -12.47
CA TYR A 31 4.96 4.48 -12.28
C TYR A 31 5.65 4.01 -13.56
N CYS A 32 4.93 4.08 -14.70
CA CYS A 32 5.45 3.58 -15.96
C CYS A 32 4.73 4.17 -17.18
N LYS A 33 5.38 4.13 -18.34
CA LYS A 33 4.76 4.47 -19.63
C LYS A 33 4.66 3.20 -20.46
N MET A 34 3.45 2.83 -20.87
CA MET A 34 3.21 1.59 -21.61
C MET A 34 2.36 1.81 -22.85
N LYS A 35 2.62 1.02 -23.90
CA LYS A 35 1.75 0.93 -25.06
C LYS A 35 0.65 -0.09 -24.80
N TYR A 36 -0.49 0.09 -25.47
CA TYR A 36 -1.57 -0.89 -25.41
C TYR A 36 -1.12 -2.31 -25.78
N SER A 37 -0.25 -2.44 -26.79
CA SER A 37 0.27 -3.75 -27.21
C SER A 37 1.05 -4.48 -26.11
N ASP A 38 1.76 -3.73 -25.27
CA ASP A 38 2.57 -4.30 -24.20
C ASP A 38 1.68 -4.68 -23.01
N MET A 39 0.70 -3.83 -22.67
CA MET A 39 -0.35 -4.18 -21.69
C MET A 39 -1.16 -5.40 -22.12
N HIS A 40 -1.45 -5.56 -23.41
CA HIS A 40 -2.20 -6.70 -23.93
C HIS A 40 -1.39 -8.01 -23.85
N LYS A 41 -0.10 -7.98 -24.20
CA LYS A 41 0.80 -9.14 -24.03
C LYS A 41 0.87 -9.57 -22.56
N TRP A 42 0.96 -8.59 -21.67
CA TRP A 42 0.93 -8.82 -20.24
C TRP A 42 -0.39 -9.46 -19.77
N ASP A 43 -1.55 -8.97 -20.23
CA ASP A 43 -2.84 -9.63 -19.95
C ASP A 43 -2.90 -11.07 -20.48
N GLU A 44 -2.35 -11.36 -21.66
CA GLU A 44 -2.27 -12.73 -22.19
C GLU A 44 -1.44 -13.66 -21.28
N GLU A 45 -0.31 -13.18 -20.78
CA GLU A 45 0.53 -13.93 -19.83
C GLU A 45 -0.18 -14.16 -18.50
N LEU A 46 -0.86 -13.13 -17.97
CA LEU A 46 -1.66 -13.25 -16.76
C LEU A 46 -2.82 -14.24 -16.97
N ARG A 47 -3.55 -14.16 -18.09
CA ARG A 47 -4.64 -15.10 -18.40
C ARG A 47 -4.16 -16.53 -18.55
N ARG A 48 -2.93 -16.78 -19.00
CA ARG A 48 -2.37 -18.15 -19.04
C ARG A 48 -2.25 -18.77 -17.65
N VAL A 49 -1.97 -17.95 -16.63
CA VAL A 49 -1.81 -18.42 -15.25
C VAL A 49 -3.13 -18.41 -14.49
N PHE A 50 -3.99 -17.45 -14.78
CA PHE A 50 -5.16 -17.13 -13.95
C PHE A 50 -6.52 -17.39 -14.60
N GLY A 51 -6.54 -17.65 -15.91
CA GLY A 51 -7.74 -17.95 -16.66
C GLY A 51 -8.83 -16.89 -16.50
N ASP A 52 -10.05 -17.34 -16.19
CA ASP A 52 -11.27 -16.54 -16.13
C ASP A 52 -11.40 -15.69 -14.85
N CYS A 53 -10.44 -15.75 -13.92
CA CYS A 53 -10.45 -14.93 -12.70
C CYS A 53 -10.10 -13.46 -12.95
N LEU A 54 -9.56 -13.15 -14.12
CA LEU A 54 -9.21 -11.77 -14.50
C LEU A 54 -10.40 -11.05 -15.14
N PRO A 55 -10.56 -9.75 -14.89
CA PRO A 55 -11.55 -8.96 -15.59
C PRO A 55 -11.31 -9.00 -17.11
N PRO A 56 -12.35 -8.75 -17.93
CA PRO A 56 -12.17 -8.67 -19.37
C PRO A 56 -11.21 -7.52 -19.71
N PHE A 57 -10.18 -7.80 -20.51
CA PHE A 57 -9.24 -6.79 -20.96
C PHE A 57 -9.88 -5.92 -22.04
N PRO A 58 -9.60 -4.60 -22.07
CA PRO A 58 -10.20 -3.71 -23.05
C PRO A 58 -9.87 -4.14 -24.48
N PRO A 59 -10.85 -4.21 -25.40
CA PRO A 59 -10.63 -4.75 -26.73
C PRO A 59 -9.78 -3.83 -27.62
N ASN A 60 -9.09 -4.44 -28.58
CA ASN A 60 -8.39 -3.72 -29.62
C ASN A 60 -9.38 -3.25 -30.70
N TYR A 61 -9.19 -2.03 -31.20
CA TYR A 61 -9.98 -1.47 -32.28
C TYR A 61 -9.13 -1.54 -33.55
N TYR A 62 -9.64 -2.21 -34.59
CA TYR A 62 -8.94 -2.48 -35.84
C TYR A 62 -8.93 -1.27 -36.81
N LEU A 63 -9.55 -0.16 -36.43
CA LEU A 63 -9.65 1.08 -37.19
C LEU A 63 -9.00 2.22 -36.42
N SER A 64 -8.63 3.30 -37.13
CA SER A 64 -8.15 4.53 -36.51
C SER A 64 -9.17 5.02 -35.47
N MET A 65 -8.72 5.16 -34.23
CA MET A 65 -9.55 5.56 -33.10
C MET A 65 -9.96 7.03 -33.24
N THR A 66 -11.17 7.36 -32.82
CA THR A 66 -11.53 8.75 -32.49
C THR A 66 -11.06 9.07 -31.08
N GLU A 67 -10.84 10.34 -30.78
CA GLU A 67 -10.46 10.84 -29.45
C GLU A 67 -11.37 10.30 -28.33
N THR A 68 -12.68 10.24 -28.60
CA THR A 68 -13.68 9.66 -27.68
C THR A 68 -13.49 8.17 -27.38
N MET A 69 -13.02 7.39 -28.35
CA MET A 69 -12.75 5.96 -28.18
C MET A 69 -11.43 5.72 -27.44
N GLU A 70 -10.47 6.64 -27.57
CA GLU A 70 -9.20 6.60 -26.84
C GLU A 70 -9.43 6.86 -25.35
N ASP A 71 -10.27 7.84 -25.04
CA ASP A 71 -10.69 8.12 -23.67
C ASP A 71 -11.50 6.98 -23.04
N GLU A 72 -12.41 6.36 -23.80
CA GLU A 72 -13.15 5.19 -23.31
C GLU A 72 -12.21 4.01 -23.02
N ARG A 73 -11.26 3.74 -23.93
CA ARG A 73 -10.26 2.70 -23.71
C ARG A 73 -9.36 3.02 -22.51
N ARG A 74 -8.93 4.27 -22.34
CA ARG A 74 -8.14 4.73 -21.19
C ARG A 74 -8.87 4.44 -19.89
N LEU A 75 -10.16 4.78 -19.81
CA LEU A 75 -10.99 4.52 -18.64
C LEU A 75 -11.15 3.02 -18.37
N LEU A 76 -11.34 2.20 -19.41
CA LEU A 76 -11.44 0.75 -19.26
C LEU A 76 -10.12 0.11 -18.81
N LEU A 77 -8.97 0.60 -19.30
CA LEU A 77 -7.64 0.17 -18.86
C LEU A 77 -7.39 0.56 -17.41
N GLU A 78 -7.74 1.78 -17.02
CA GLU A 78 -7.66 2.24 -15.63
C GLU A 78 -8.51 1.36 -14.71
N GLN A 79 -9.76 1.09 -15.07
CA GLN A 79 -10.62 0.18 -14.32
C GLN A 79 -10.07 -1.25 -14.27
N TYR A 80 -9.45 -1.74 -15.35
CA TYR A 80 -8.82 -3.05 -15.37
C TYR A 80 -7.66 -3.11 -14.35
N LEU A 81 -6.79 -2.10 -14.33
CA LEU A 81 -5.68 -2.01 -13.37
C LEU A 81 -6.17 -1.88 -11.92
N GLN A 82 -7.19 -1.05 -11.68
CA GLN A 82 -7.79 -0.89 -10.35
C GLN A 82 -8.47 -2.17 -9.85
N LYS A 83 -9.19 -2.88 -10.72
CA LYS A 83 -9.85 -4.16 -10.38
C LYS A 83 -8.84 -5.28 -10.21
N GLY A 84 -7.83 -5.37 -11.08
CA GLY A 84 -6.71 -6.30 -10.93
C GLY A 84 -5.98 -6.10 -9.62
N GLY A 85 -5.78 -4.84 -9.19
CA GLY A 85 -5.22 -4.47 -7.89
C GLY A 85 -6.15 -4.63 -6.68
N SER A 86 -7.45 -4.89 -6.88
CA SER A 86 -8.45 -5.09 -5.82
C SER A 86 -8.87 -6.56 -5.61
N ILE A 87 -8.78 -7.41 -6.65
CA ILE A 87 -9.04 -8.87 -6.58
C ILE A 87 -8.04 -9.61 -5.65
N THR A 88 -7.04 -8.88 -5.20
CA THR A 88 -5.92 -9.17 -4.31
C THR A 88 -6.25 -9.79 -2.95
N LEU A 89 -7.49 -9.65 -2.45
CA LEU A 89 -7.83 -10.10 -1.09
C LEU A 89 -8.02 -11.62 -0.94
N LEU A 90 -8.18 -12.38 -2.04
CA LEU A 90 -8.59 -13.79 -1.95
C LEU A 90 -7.50 -14.82 -2.28
N HIS A 91 -6.39 -14.46 -2.93
CA HIS A 91 -5.32 -15.41 -3.22
C HIS A 91 -3.93 -14.73 -3.18
N ASN A 92 -3.16 -14.96 -2.11
CA ASN A 92 -1.75 -14.53 -1.99
C ASN A 92 -0.88 -14.92 -3.21
N PHE A 93 -1.25 -16.01 -3.90
CA PHE A 93 -0.59 -16.46 -5.13
C PHE A 93 -0.83 -15.53 -6.34
N PHE A 94 -2.02 -14.94 -6.45
CA PHE A 94 -2.34 -13.97 -7.49
C PHE A 94 -1.53 -12.70 -7.31
N LEU A 95 -1.48 -12.18 -6.08
CA LEU A 95 -0.72 -10.99 -5.76
C LEU A 95 0.78 -11.19 -6.04
N PHE A 96 1.36 -12.31 -5.60
CA PHE A 96 2.77 -12.61 -5.83
C PHE A 96 3.11 -12.68 -7.32
N PHE A 97 2.31 -13.37 -8.14
CA PHE A 97 2.60 -13.51 -9.57
C PHE A 97 2.25 -12.24 -10.35
N PHE A 98 1.21 -11.49 -9.97
CA PHE A 98 0.89 -10.18 -10.52
C PHE A 98 2.00 -9.15 -10.20
N ILE A 99 2.48 -9.11 -8.95
CA ILE A 99 3.62 -8.29 -8.52
C ILE A 99 4.90 -8.71 -9.26
N LYS A 100 5.17 -10.00 -9.37
CA LYS A 100 6.36 -10.51 -10.06
C LYS A 100 6.32 -10.18 -11.55
N SER A 101 5.14 -10.26 -12.17
CA SER A 101 4.92 -9.83 -13.56
C SER A 101 5.08 -8.32 -13.69
N ILE A 102 4.55 -7.52 -12.75
CA ILE A 102 4.75 -6.07 -12.70
C ILE A 102 6.23 -5.72 -12.46
N THR A 103 6.98 -6.51 -11.69
CA THR A 103 8.41 -6.28 -11.40
C THR A 103 9.29 -6.64 -12.59
N PHE A 104 8.95 -7.71 -13.30
CA PHE A 104 9.61 -8.08 -14.56
C PHE A 104 9.31 -7.04 -15.65
N CYS A 105 8.04 -6.65 -15.77
CA CYS A 105 7.62 -5.54 -16.60
C CYS A 105 8.28 -4.22 -16.16
N SER A 106 8.44 -3.91 -14.87
CA SER A 106 9.06 -2.67 -14.42
C SER A 106 10.54 -2.63 -14.78
N GLN A 107 11.26 -3.75 -14.72
CA GLN A 107 12.64 -3.81 -15.19
C GLN A 107 12.77 -3.50 -16.69
N TYR A 108 11.83 -4.01 -17.51
CA TYR A 108 11.76 -3.73 -18.95
C TYR A 108 11.26 -2.30 -19.26
N ILE A 109 10.21 -1.86 -18.57
CA ILE A 109 9.50 -0.60 -18.83
C ILE A 109 10.28 0.59 -18.28
N LEU A 110 11.09 0.45 -17.23
CA LEU A 110 11.90 1.56 -16.69
C LEU A 110 13.11 1.87 -17.57
N ALA A 111 13.65 0.85 -18.26
CA ALA A 111 14.65 1.03 -19.31
C ALA A 111 14.10 1.87 -20.47
N GLU A 112 12.82 1.72 -20.83
CA GLU A 112 12.18 2.54 -21.88
C GLU A 112 11.61 3.87 -21.36
N THR A 113 11.04 3.91 -20.15
CA THR A 113 10.29 5.06 -19.60
C THR A 113 11.22 6.15 -19.07
N PHE A 114 12.16 5.79 -18.20
CA PHE A 114 13.07 6.75 -17.56
C PHE A 114 14.49 6.68 -18.12
N LYS A 115 14.78 5.69 -18.99
CA LYS A 115 16.09 5.49 -19.63
C LYS A 115 17.23 5.35 -18.61
N ILE A 116 16.93 4.81 -17.43
CA ILE A 116 17.91 4.59 -16.37
C ILE A 116 18.55 3.21 -16.62
N PRO A 117 19.88 3.13 -16.82
CA PRO A 117 20.55 1.85 -16.97
C PRO A 117 20.53 1.06 -15.67
N VAL A 118 20.48 -0.27 -15.79
CA VAL A 118 20.69 -1.18 -14.65
C VAL A 118 22.15 -1.08 -14.23
N GLN A 119 22.39 -0.51 -13.04
CA GLN A 119 23.72 -0.32 -12.49
C GLN A 119 23.70 -0.44 -10.97
N ASN A 120 24.84 -0.84 -10.41
CA ASN A 120 25.03 -0.82 -8.96
C ASN A 120 25.14 0.64 -8.51
N CYS A 121 24.36 1.02 -7.51
CA CYS A 121 24.33 2.36 -6.95
C CYS A 121 24.23 2.31 -5.42
N LEU A 122 24.58 3.44 -4.81
CA LEU A 122 24.47 3.63 -3.37
C LEU A 122 23.23 4.46 -3.10
N LEU A 123 22.24 3.86 -2.44
CA LEU A 123 21.03 4.56 -2.01
C LEU A 123 21.16 4.92 -0.53
N GLU A 124 20.95 6.20 -0.19
CA GLU A 124 20.87 6.63 1.21
C GLU A 124 19.42 6.50 1.69
N VAL A 125 19.20 5.64 2.69
CA VAL A 125 17.91 5.46 3.36
C VAL A 125 17.99 6.14 4.73
N LEU A 126 17.05 7.04 5.00
CA LEU A 126 16.92 7.73 6.28
C LEU A 126 16.34 6.81 7.33
N LEU A 127 16.93 6.85 8.52
CA LEU A 127 16.35 6.37 9.75
C LEU A 127 15.41 7.42 10.34
N PRO A 128 14.52 7.03 11.27
CA PRO A 128 13.59 7.96 11.90
C PRO A 128 14.23 9.11 12.69
N ASP A 129 15.51 9.02 13.05
CA ASP A 129 16.28 10.08 13.71
C ASP A 129 16.99 11.04 12.74
N GLY A 130 16.81 10.84 11.43
CA GLY A 130 17.46 11.61 10.37
C GLY A 130 18.85 11.10 9.99
N GLU A 131 19.39 10.09 10.68
CA GLU A 131 20.65 9.44 10.29
C GLU A 131 20.47 8.66 8.98
N LYS A 132 21.55 8.53 8.21
CA LYS A 132 21.52 7.92 6.88
C LYS A 132 22.22 6.58 6.85
N VAL A 133 21.48 5.54 6.46
CA VAL A 133 22.05 4.22 6.15
C VAL A 133 22.27 4.12 4.64
N ARG A 134 23.53 3.96 4.26
CA ARG A 134 23.90 3.72 2.87
C ARG A 134 23.63 2.25 2.52
N ALA A 135 22.78 1.97 1.55
CA ALA A 135 22.48 0.64 1.02
C ALA A 135 23.11 0.47 -0.36
N ASP A 136 23.87 -0.63 -0.53
CA ASP A 136 24.45 -1.00 -1.82
C ASP A 136 23.39 -1.78 -2.59
N ILE A 137 22.81 -1.16 -3.62
CA ILE A 137 21.66 -1.69 -4.36
C ILE A 137 21.93 -1.69 -5.86
N GLN A 138 21.10 -2.37 -6.63
CA GLN A 138 20.96 -2.16 -8.06
C GLN A 138 19.84 -1.14 -8.32
N SER A 139 19.96 -0.34 -9.38
CA SER A 139 18.89 0.59 -9.77
C SER A 139 17.56 -0.11 -10.07
N SER A 140 17.58 -1.43 -10.32
CA SER A 140 16.40 -2.28 -10.51
C SER A 140 15.92 -3.00 -9.24
N ASP A 141 16.53 -2.78 -8.07
CA ASP A 141 16.13 -3.48 -6.84
C ASP A 141 14.77 -2.98 -6.33
N PRO A 142 13.82 -3.87 -6.01
CA PRO A 142 12.52 -3.50 -5.46
C PRO A 142 12.60 -3.07 -3.99
N ALA A 143 11.58 -2.37 -3.51
CA ALA A 143 11.51 -1.81 -2.15
C ALA A 143 11.69 -2.89 -1.07
N GLU A 144 11.11 -4.08 -1.26
CA GLU A 144 11.32 -5.23 -0.37
C GLU A 144 12.79 -5.62 -0.27
N ARG A 145 13.50 -5.68 -1.42
CA ARG A 145 14.92 -6.02 -1.46
C ARG A 145 15.79 -4.94 -0.82
N VAL A 146 15.49 -3.67 -1.07
CA VAL A 146 16.18 -2.55 -0.43
C VAL A 146 15.98 -2.60 1.09
N LEU A 147 14.76 -2.88 1.55
CA LEU A 147 14.44 -3.03 2.97
C LEU A 147 15.25 -4.16 3.61
N GLU A 148 15.35 -5.33 2.97
CA GLU A 148 16.19 -6.44 3.43
C GLU A 148 17.67 -6.04 3.60
N ILE A 149 18.22 -5.29 2.64
CA ILE A 149 19.62 -4.83 2.68
C ILE A 149 19.82 -3.88 3.86
N VAL A 150 18.89 -2.95 4.08
CA VAL A 150 18.92 -2.03 5.23
C VAL A 150 18.82 -2.80 6.55
N PHE A 151 17.92 -3.78 6.64
CA PHE A 151 17.78 -4.65 7.82
C PHE A 151 19.06 -5.42 8.14
N CYS A 152 19.73 -5.95 7.11
CA CYS A 152 21.03 -6.61 7.29
C CYS A 152 22.08 -5.66 7.85
N LYS A 153 22.11 -4.39 7.40
CA LYS A 153 23.03 -3.37 7.91
C LYS A 153 22.71 -2.96 9.35
N LEU A 154 21.42 -2.93 9.71
CA LEU A 154 20.93 -2.63 11.06
C LEU A 154 20.94 -3.83 12.02
N GLN A 155 21.32 -5.02 11.54
CA GLN A 155 21.31 -6.28 12.30
C GLN A 155 19.91 -6.62 12.86
N LEU A 156 18.86 -6.29 12.10
CA LEU A 156 17.47 -6.62 12.44
C LEU A 156 17.11 -8.03 11.95
N PRO A 157 16.31 -8.78 12.72
CA PRO A 157 15.84 -10.10 12.31
C PRO A 157 14.87 -9.98 11.13
N ARG A 158 14.90 -10.97 10.23
CA ARG A 158 14.02 -11.00 9.04
C ARG A 158 12.53 -11.06 9.39
N GLN A 159 12.19 -11.65 10.54
CA GLN A 159 10.81 -11.70 11.04
C GLN A 159 10.21 -10.30 11.24
N MET A 160 11.04 -9.27 11.39
CA MET A 160 10.56 -7.89 11.57
C MET A 160 10.34 -7.14 10.27
N LEU A 161 10.66 -7.72 9.10
CA LEU A 161 10.51 -7.03 7.81
C LEU A 161 9.05 -6.60 7.57
N GLU A 162 8.08 -7.40 8.02
CA GLU A 162 6.65 -7.10 7.85
C GLU A 162 6.17 -5.86 8.64
N TYR A 163 6.86 -5.49 9.73
CA TYR A 163 6.47 -4.36 10.58
C TYR A 163 7.01 -3.02 10.10
N PHE A 164 7.89 -3.00 9.11
CA PHE A 164 8.50 -1.79 8.59
C PHE A 164 8.29 -1.69 7.08
N SER A 165 8.30 -0.46 6.57
CA SER A 165 8.24 -0.22 5.13
C SER A 165 9.08 1.00 4.77
N LEU A 166 9.34 1.14 3.48
CA LEU A 166 10.00 2.32 2.92
C LEU A 166 8.94 3.36 2.56
N PHE A 167 9.21 4.60 2.93
CA PHE A 167 8.37 5.76 2.65
C PHE A 167 9.18 6.76 1.84
N LEU A 168 8.54 7.34 0.83
CA LEU A 168 9.02 8.55 0.18
C LEU A 168 8.64 9.73 1.06
N VAL A 169 9.65 10.48 1.48
CA VAL A 169 9.50 11.66 2.34
C VAL A 169 10.12 12.89 1.68
N GLU A 170 9.58 14.05 1.99
CA GLU A 170 10.10 15.36 1.56
C GLU A 170 10.64 16.11 2.77
N GLY A 171 11.84 16.68 2.64
CA GLY A 171 12.43 17.51 3.69
C GLY A 171 11.71 18.85 3.82
N ILE A 172 11.23 19.19 5.01
CA ILE A 172 10.66 20.51 5.31
C ILE A 172 11.72 21.37 6.00
N SER A 173 11.61 22.69 5.80
CA SER A 173 12.38 23.70 6.54
C SER A 173 12.37 23.41 8.05
N GLY A 174 13.56 23.23 8.64
CA GLY A 174 13.70 22.93 10.07
C GLY A 174 14.09 21.48 10.40
N GLY A 175 14.43 20.66 9.41
CA GLY A 175 14.89 19.28 9.62
C GLY A 175 13.76 18.28 9.92
N GLN A 176 12.53 18.67 9.61
CA GLN A 176 11.35 17.81 9.68
C GLN A 176 11.09 17.17 8.31
N TYR A 177 10.25 16.14 8.29
CA TYR A 177 9.94 15.41 7.06
C TYR A 177 8.44 15.26 6.90
N SER A 178 7.93 15.50 5.69
CA SER A 178 6.58 15.13 5.31
C SER A 178 6.57 13.78 4.61
N VAL A 179 5.61 12.93 4.93
CA VAL A 179 5.44 11.65 4.25
C VAL A 179 4.63 11.87 2.99
N LEU A 180 5.21 11.63 1.82
CA LEU A 180 4.50 11.75 0.54
C LEU A 180 3.77 10.46 0.19
N LYS A 181 4.45 9.32 0.32
CA LYS A 181 3.95 8.02 -0.12
C LYS A 181 4.59 6.87 0.65
N LYS A 182 3.81 5.82 0.95
CA LYS A 182 4.34 4.50 1.33
C LYS A 182 4.66 3.71 0.06
N LEU A 183 5.90 3.25 -0.11
CA LEU A 183 6.28 2.46 -1.28
C LEU A 183 5.71 1.04 -1.16
N ALA A 184 5.08 0.56 -2.23
CA ALA A 184 4.70 -0.83 -2.36
C ALA A 184 5.96 -1.72 -2.51
N PRO A 185 5.91 -3.00 -2.08
CA PRO A 185 7.08 -3.90 -2.08
C PRO A 185 7.81 -4.02 -3.41
N PHE A 186 7.08 -3.84 -4.52
CA PHE A 186 7.56 -3.99 -5.91
C PHE A 186 7.98 -2.69 -6.59
N GLU A 187 7.76 -1.54 -5.94
CA GLU A 187 8.25 -0.27 -6.46
C GLU A 187 9.78 -0.23 -6.37
N LEU A 188 10.42 0.51 -7.29
CA LEU A 188 11.88 0.59 -7.33
C LEU A 188 12.32 1.92 -6.70
N PRO A 189 12.80 1.94 -5.44
CA PRO A 189 12.99 3.19 -4.68
C PRO A 189 13.96 4.16 -5.37
N TYR A 190 15.01 3.63 -6.02
CA TYR A 190 15.99 4.43 -6.75
C TYR A 190 15.35 5.20 -7.92
N VAL A 191 14.46 4.54 -8.66
CA VAL A 191 13.78 5.13 -9.81
C VAL A 191 12.75 6.13 -9.35
N THR A 192 11.94 5.79 -8.34
CA THR A 192 10.97 6.72 -7.74
C THR A 192 11.67 8.00 -7.34
N LEU A 193 12.80 7.90 -6.61
CA LEU A 193 13.59 9.05 -6.20
C LEU A 193 14.13 9.87 -7.40
N LYS A 194 14.61 9.21 -8.45
CA LYS A 194 15.12 9.90 -9.66
C LYS A 194 14.04 10.51 -10.53
N SER A 195 12.81 10.03 -10.41
CA SER A 195 11.66 10.57 -11.14
C SER A 195 11.11 11.85 -10.50
N MET A 196 11.41 12.10 -9.22
CA MET A 196 11.02 13.32 -8.54
C MET A 196 11.84 14.51 -9.07
N SER A 197 11.17 15.63 -9.31
CA SER A 197 11.81 16.90 -9.67
C SER A 197 12.48 17.58 -8.47
N ASP A 198 12.08 17.23 -7.24
CA ASP A 198 12.59 17.84 -6.01
C ASP A 198 13.83 17.09 -5.48
N GLU A 199 14.93 17.82 -5.27
CA GLU A 199 16.15 17.32 -4.65
C GLU A 199 16.00 17.04 -3.14
N GLN A 200 14.91 17.50 -2.50
CA GLN A 200 14.60 17.31 -1.09
C GLN A 200 13.86 16.00 -0.78
N CYS A 201 13.43 15.28 -1.81
CA CYS A 201 12.84 13.95 -1.66
C CYS A 201 13.89 12.93 -1.20
N MET A 202 13.53 12.07 -0.25
CA MET A 202 14.38 11.02 0.30
C MET A 202 13.56 9.76 0.61
N ILE A 203 14.24 8.62 0.74
CA ILE A 203 13.62 7.37 1.17
C ILE A 203 13.88 7.19 2.67
N MET A 204 12.84 6.95 3.45
CA MET A 204 12.91 6.72 4.90
C MET A 204 12.34 5.36 5.28
N ILE A 205 12.96 4.67 6.22
CA ILE A 205 12.37 3.50 6.88
C ILE A 205 11.48 3.95 8.05
N ARG A 206 10.26 3.43 8.11
CA ARG A 206 9.30 3.75 9.18
C ARG A 206 8.47 2.52 9.53
N LYS A 207 7.97 2.45 10.77
CA LYS A 207 7.01 1.42 11.16
C LYS A 207 5.77 1.50 10.27
N SER A 208 5.24 0.35 9.88
CA SER A 208 4.17 0.19 8.91
C SER A 208 3.02 -0.65 9.48
N TYR A 209 2.53 -0.26 10.65
CA TYR A 209 1.34 -0.83 11.28
C TYR A 209 0.67 0.23 12.16
N PHE A 210 -0.63 0.08 12.40
CA PHE A 210 -1.42 0.96 13.26
C PHE A 210 -1.80 0.30 14.59
N ASP A 211 -1.98 -1.03 14.65
CA ASP A 211 -2.32 -1.72 15.90
C ASP A 211 -1.24 -1.51 16.98
N PRO A 212 -1.57 -0.84 18.10
CA PRO A 212 -0.60 -0.60 19.18
C PRO A 212 -0.13 -1.90 19.86
N GLU A 213 -0.86 -3.01 19.75
CA GLU A 213 -0.44 -4.29 20.33
C GLU A 213 0.81 -4.86 19.61
N ILE A 214 1.00 -4.56 18.34
CA ILE A 214 2.18 -4.99 17.56
C ILE A 214 3.46 -4.37 18.12
N ASP A 215 3.40 -3.17 18.72
CA ASP A 215 4.56 -2.58 19.37
C ASP A 215 5.12 -3.51 20.46
N ARG A 216 4.28 -4.30 21.16
CA ARG A 216 4.76 -5.23 22.20
C ARG A 216 5.71 -6.26 21.63
N ILE A 217 5.39 -6.79 20.44
CA ILE A 217 6.21 -7.77 19.71
C ILE A 217 7.52 -7.12 19.26
N VAL A 218 7.43 -5.93 18.65
CA VAL A 218 8.60 -5.23 18.11
C VAL A 218 9.56 -4.77 19.22
N MET A 219 9.02 -4.41 20.40
CA MET A 219 9.80 -4.02 21.58
C MET A 219 10.61 -5.16 22.23
N GLU A 220 10.32 -6.43 21.92
CA GLU A 220 11.10 -7.57 22.45
C GLU A 220 12.52 -7.63 21.87
N ASN A 221 12.70 -7.13 20.65
CA ASN A 221 14.02 -7.04 20.02
C ASN A 221 14.68 -5.69 20.32
N SER A 222 15.97 -5.69 20.68
CA SER A 222 16.70 -4.46 21.00
C SER A 222 16.81 -3.47 19.85
N CYS A 223 16.97 -3.96 18.61
CA CYS A 223 17.09 -3.11 17.42
C CYS A 223 15.70 -2.58 16.99
N GLY A 224 14.67 -3.42 17.06
CA GLY A 224 13.27 -3.00 16.84
C GLY A 224 12.82 -1.93 17.85
N LEU A 225 13.09 -2.18 19.14
CA LEU A 225 12.90 -1.22 20.22
C LEU A 225 13.60 0.12 19.94
N ASN A 226 14.83 0.08 19.43
CA ASN A 226 15.56 1.29 19.08
C ASN A 226 14.88 2.07 17.95
N LEU A 227 14.49 1.40 16.86
CA LEU A 227 13.82 2.07 15.74
C LEU A 227 12.48 2.69 16.15
N LEU A 228 11.66 1.97 16.91
CA LEU A 228 10.41 2.51 17.43
C LEU A 228 10.63 3.71 18.33
N TYR A 229 11.63 3.64 19.21
CA TYR A 229 12.00 4.74 20.09
C TYR A 229 12.44 6.00 19.32
N LEU A 230 13.29 5.83 18.30
CA LEU A 230 13.75 6.95 17.47
C LEU A 230 12.59 7.59 16.70
N GLN A 231 11.72 6.77 16.11
CA GLN A 231 10.53 7.26 15.43
C GLN A 231 9.60 7.99 16.39
N ALA A 232 9.42 7.45 17.58
CA ALA A 232 8.57 8.03 18.60
C ALA A 232 9.09 9.41 19.05
N ILE A 233 10.40 9.59 19.21
CA ILE A 233 10.97 10.91 19.48
C ILE A 233 10.70 11.88 18.33
N SER A 234 10.96 11.46 17.08
CA SER A 234 10.74 12.31 15.91
C SER A 234 9.28 12.76 15.82
N ASP A 235 8.33 11.85 16.02
CA ASP A 235 6.90 12.17 15.98
C ASP A 235 6.48 13.12 17.13
N MET A 236 7.09 12.97 18.32
CA MET A 236 6.89 13.88 19.44
C MET A 236 7.43 15.28 19.13
N GLU A 237 8.58 15.38 18.48
CA GLU A 237 9.23 16.67 18.14
C GLU A 237 8.54 17.37 16.97
N MET A 238 7.91 16.62 16.07
CA MET A 238 7.03 17.15 15.02
C MET A 238 5.63 17.54 15.55
N GLY A 239 5.33 17.27 16.82
CA GLY A 239 4.03 17.59 17.42
C GLY A 239 2.89 16.73 16.88
N CYS A 240 3.18 15.52 16.42
CA CYS A 240 2.17 14.58 15.92
C CYS A 240 1.28 14.02 17.05
N TRP A 241 1.75 14.09 18.31
CA TRP A 241 1.04 13.62 19.49
C TRP A 241 0.49 14.79 20.31
N THR A 242 -0.52 14.51 21.13
CA THR A 242 -1.09 15.48 22.08
C THR A 242 -0.94 15.00 23.53
N PRO A 243 0.30 15.01 24.09
CA PRO A 243 0.54 14.62 25.47
C PRO A 243 0.01 15.66 26.47
N ALA A 244 -0.52 15.18 27.59
CA ALA A 244 -0.72 16.05 28.75
C ALA A 244 0.63 16.55 29.31
N ASN A 245 0.64 17.69 29.99
CA ASN A 245 1.87 18.29 30.52
C ASN A 245 2.67 17.31 31.40
N GLU A 246 2.00 16.56 32.28
CA GLU A 246 2.63 15.55 33.15
C GLU A 246 3.26 14.40 32.36
N GLN A 247 2.58 13.95 31.30
CA GLN A 247 3.09 12.90 30.41
C GLN A 247 4.32 13.39 29.65
N LEU A 248 4.29 14.63 29.15
CA LEU A 248 5.41 15.23 28.43
C LEU A 248 6.65 15.38 29.33
N GLU A 249 6.49 15.83 30.58
CA GLU A 249 7.57 15.91 31.55
C GLU A 249 8.18 14.52 31.82
N LYS A 250 7.32 13.49 32.01
CA LYS A 250 7.76 12.11 32.20
C LYS A 250 8.52 11.58 30.99
N LEU A 251 8.01 11.80 29.77
CA LEU A 251 8.66 11.41 28.52
C LEU A 251 10.03 12.08 28.36
N ARG A 252 10.15 13.39 28.63
CA ARG A 252 11.43 14.10 28.58
C ARG A 252 12.42 13.61 29.64
N SER A 253 11.95 13.21 30.82
CA SER A 253 12.78 12.59 31.87
C SER A 253 13.31 11.22 31.43
N LEU A 254 12.43 10.38 30.85
CA LEU A 254 12.79 9.07 30.32
C LEU A 254 13.76 9.17 29.13
N GLN A 255 13.59 10.18 28.28
CA GLN A 255 14.52 10.51 27.19
C GLN A 255 15.92 10.83 27.75
N LYS A 256 16.02 11.69 28.78
CA LYS A 256 17.31 12.03 29.42
C LYS A 256 17.99 10.85 30.10
N THR A 257 17.21 9.93 30.65
CA THR A 257 17.73 8.74 31.35
C THR A 257 17.99 7.55 30.42
N GLY A 258 17.64 7.66 29.13
CA GLY A 258 17.88 6.62 28.12
C GLY A 258 17.01 5.37 28.28
N ARG A 259 15.89 5.45 29.02
CA ARG A 259 15.00 4.31 29.28
C ARG A 259 13.98 4.14 28.15
N LYS A 260 14.43 3.55 27.05
CA LYS A 260 13.66 3.43 25.79
C LYS A 260 12.34 2.67 25.93
N LYS A 261 12.34 1.53 26.63
CA LYS A 261 11.14 0.70 26.79
C LYS A 261 10.07 1.40 27.64
N GLU A 262 10.46 1.91 28.81
CA GLU A 262 9.56 2.70 29.68
C GLU A 262 9.03 3.95 28.96
N PHE A 263 9.84 4.58 28.09
CA PHE A 263 9.40 5.70 27.27
C PHE A 263 8.26 5.30 26.32
N LEU A 264 8.40 4.18 25.60
CA LEU A 264 7.37 3.69 24.69
C LEU A 264 6.10 3.24 25.42
N GLU A 265 6.23 2.59 26.58
CA GLU A 265 5.08 2.21 27.42
C GLU A 265 4.25 3.42 27.88
N VAL A 266 4.91 4.56 28.15
CA VAL A 266 4.22 5.83 28.44
C VAL A 266 3.66 6.44 27.16
N ALA A 267 4.41 6.40 26.05
CA ALA A 267 4.00 6.98 24.78
C ALA A 267 2.72 6.31 24.25
N GLN A 268 2.54 5.00 24.42
CA GLN A 268 1.32 4.27 24.06
C GLN A 268 0.05 4.79 24.76
N GLN A 269 0.19 5.46 25.90
CA GLN A 269 -0.92 6.05 26.65
C GLN A 269 -1.21 7.51 26.26
N VAL A 270 -0.40 8.07 25.37
CA VAL A 270 -0.55 9.45 24.89
C VAL A 270 -1.53 9.49 23.72
N LYS A 271 -2.39 10.49 23.72
CA LYS A 271 -3.35 10.72 22.64
C LYS A 271 -2.63 10.94 21.31
N HIS A 272 -3.12 10.26 20.27
CA HIS A 272 -2.56 10.23 18.91
C HIS A 272 -1.18 9.56 18.76
N TYR A 273 -0.71 8.82 19.76
CA TYR A 273 0.47 7.98 19.58
C TYR A 273 0.21 6.92 18.49
N GLY A 274 1.16 6.77 17.57
CA GLY A 274 1.06 5.84 16.45
C GLY A 274 0.18 6.30 15.29
N TYR A 275 -0.44 7.49 15.39
CA TYR A 275 -1.25 8.03 14.30
C TYR A 275 -0.35 8.61 13.21
N MET A 276 -0.77 8.49 11.96
CA MET A 276 -0.13 9.15 10.84
C MET A 276 -0.81 10.49 10.58
N GLN A 277 -0.08 11.58 10.81
CA GLN A 277 -0.56 12.94 10.58
C GLN A 277 -0.26 13.35 9.13
N ALA A 278 -1.30 13.82 8.43
CA ALA A 278 -1.17 14.48 7.14
C ALA A 278 -0.83 15.98 7.34
N GLU A 279 -0.36 16.61 6.28
CA GLU A 279 -0.17 18.05 6.21
C GLU A 279 -1.47 18.83 6.38
N ALA A 280 -1.33 20.13 6.61
CA ALA A 280 -2.47 21.03 6.70
C ALA A 280 -3.30 20.95 5.41
N CYS A 281 -4.59 20.67 5.57
CA CYS A 281 -5.52 20.44 4.48
C CYS A 281 -6.83 21.19 4.72
N ILE A 282 -7.80 21.02 3.83
CA ILE A 282 -9.10 21.68 3.93
C ILE A 282 -10.18 20.61 4.04
N CYS A 283 -11.04 20.71 5.06
CA CYS A 283 -12.18 19.82 5.26
C CYS A 283 -13.49 20.57 4.96
N GLU A 284 -14.47 19.87 4.39
CA GLU A 284 -15.82 20.41 4.19
C GLU A 284 -16.72 20.26 5.44
N HIS A 285 -16.21 19.60 6.47
CA HIS A 285 -16.90 19.34 7.73
C HIS A 285 -16.08 19.90 8.91
N PRO A 286 -16.70 20.52 9.93
CA PRO A 286 -18.15 20.77 10.08
C PRO A 286 -18.65 21.97 9.25
N GLU A 287 -17.78 22.92 8.93
CA GLU A 287 -18.06 24.06 8.04
C GLU A 287 -17.27 23.89 6.72
N PRO A 288 -17.81 24.35 5.58
CA PRO A 288 -17.13 24.24 4.29
C PRO A 288 -15.83 25.07 4.27
N ASN A 289 -14.80 24.53 3.63
CA ASN A 289 -13.48 25.17 3.48
C ASN A 289 -12.74 25.45 4.80
N SER A 290 -12.87 24.57 5.79
CA SER A 290 -12.23 24.74 7.08
C SER A 290 -10.81 24.17 7.11
N PRO A 291 -9.77 24.95 7.47
CA PRO A 291 -8.41 24.44 7.64
C PRO A 291 -8.39 23.32 8.68
N THR A 292 -7.82 22.17 8.34
CA THR A 292 -7.87 20.95 9.15
C THR A 292 -6.54 20.22 9.11
N VAL A 293 -6.15 19.61 10.22
CA VAL A 293 -5.09 18.61 10.28
C VAL A 293 -5.73 17.25 10.49
N VAL A 294 -5.47 16.32 9.57
CA VAL A 294 -6.04 14.97 9.58
C VAL A 294 -5.01 14.00 10.13
N ARG A 295 -5.44 13.11 11.03
CA ARG A 295 -4.64 12.03 11.59
C ARG A 295 -5.38 10.71 11.43
N VAL A 296 -4.71 9.71 10.88
CA VAL A 296 -5.26 8.36 10.76
C VAL A 296 -4.64 7.49 11.86
N GLY A 297 -5.47 6.93 12.72
CA GLY A 297 -5.09 5.95 13.73
C GLY A 297 -5.67 4.56 13.43
N TYR A 298 -5.50 3.64 14.38
CA TYR A 298 -6.02 2.28 14.26
C TYR A 298 -7.56 2.23 14.33
N GLU A 299 -8.18 2.96 15.26
CA GLU A 299 -9.64 2.88 15.47
C GLU A 299 -10.40 4.01 14.76
N GLU A 300 -9.74 5.12 14.48
CA GLU A 300 -10.41 6.38 14.08
C GLU A 300 -9.57 7.24 13.13
N ILE A 301 -10.28 8.06 12.35
CA ILE A 301 -9.76 9.21 11.63
C ILE A 301 -10.08 10.44 12.47
N ASN A 302 -9.05 11.16 12.93
CA ASN A 302 -9.18 12.37 13.70
C ASN A 302 -8.96 13.60 12.81
N CYS A 303 -9.93 14.51 12.81
CA CYS A 303 -9.86 15.79 12.11
C CYS A 303 -9.84 16.92 13.15
N CYS A 304 -8.70 17.61 13.25
CA CYS A 304 -8.59 18.81 14.06
C CYS A 304 -8.80 20.04 13.16
N THR A 305 -10.01 20.58 13.19
CA THR A 305 -10.47 21.65 12.30
C THR A 305 -10.48 22.99 13.02
N GLN A 306 -9.92 24.01 12.39
CA GLN A 306 -9.98 25.38 12.86
C GLN A 306 -11.25 26.05 12.33
N LEU A 307 -12.19 26.34 13.22
CA LEU A 307 -13.44 27.02 12.89
C LEU A 307 -13.22 28.51 12.61
N LEU A 308 -14.18 29.14 11.92
CA LEU A 308 -14.21 30.60 11.70
C LEU A 308 -14.22 31.41 13.00
N SER A 309 -14.70 30.81 14.09
CA SER A 309 -14.67 31.37 15.45
C SER A 309 -13.27 31.39 16.09
N ASN A 310 -12.24 30.93 15.35
CA ASN A 310 -10.86 30.74 15.81
C ASN A 310 -10.72 29.72 16.95
N GLN A 311 -11.72 28.86 17.13
CA GLN A 311 -11.68 27.71 18.03
C GLN A 311 -11.30 26.46 17.24
N ALA A 312 -10.44 25.62 17.82
CA ALA A 312 -10.14 24.32 17.26
C ALA A 312 -11.22 23.32 17.71
N GLU A 313 -11.89 22.68 16.76
CA GLU A 313 -12.81 21.58 16.99
C GLU A 313 -12.16 20.28 16.55
N GLU A 314 -12.19 19.29 17.44
CA GLU A 314 -11.62 17.98 17.18
C GLU A 314 -12.77 16.99 16.94
N THR A 315 -12.88 16.51 15.70
CA THR A 315 -13.88 15.52 15.29
C THR A 315 -13.21 14.17 15.09
N SER A 316 -13.72 13.12 15.73
CA SER A 316 -13.26 11.75 15.51
C SER A 316 -14.30 10.93 14.75
N PHE A 317 -13.85 10.20 13.74
CA PHE A 317 -14.64 9.29 12.92
C PHE A 317 -14.13 7.86 13.12
N GLU A 318 -14.93 7.00 13.75
CA GLU A 318 -14.57 5.58 13.92
C GLU A 318 -14.49 4.87 12.56
N ILE A 319 -13.37 4.20 12.28
CA ILE A 319 -13.13 3.52 11.00
C ILE A 319 -14.16 2.41 10.77
N SER A 320 -14.65 1.77 11.85
CA SER A 320 -15.71 0.75 11.80
C SER A 320 -17.06 1.25 11.25
N LYS A 321 -17.30 2.57 11.25
CA LYS A 321 -18.52 3.22 10.75
C LYS A 321 -18.33 3.82 9.35
N VAL A 322 -17.14 3.70 8.78
CA VAL A 322 -16.85 4.07 7.38
C VAL A 322 -17.25 2.91 6.49
N ARG A 323 -18.07 3.18 5.47
CA ARG A 323 -18.52 2.13 4.53
C ARG A 323 -17.60 1.98 3.32
N CYS A 324 -17.17 3.12 2.78
CA CYS A 324 -16.25 3.18 1.66
C CYS A 324 -15.62 4.58 1.58
N TRP A 325 -14.55 4.69 0.80
CA TRP A 325 -13.93 5.96 0.45
C TRP A 325 -13.56 5.99 -1.03
N SER A 326 -13.27 7.20 -1.50
CA SER A 326 -12.88 7.49 -2.87
C SER A 326 -11.80 8.56 -2.87
N VAL A 327 -10.83 8.40 -3.76
CA VAL A 327 -9.87 9.45 -4.08
C VAL A 327 -10.21 9.99 -5.46
N ARG A 328 -10.30 11.32 -5.59
CA ARG A 328 -10.59 11.99 -6.86
C ARG A 328 -9.50 13.00 -7.19
N LEU A 329 -9.16 13.04 -8.47
CA LEU A 329 -8.32 14.06 -9.06
C LEU A 329 -9.22 15.18 -9.56
N LEU A 330 -9.18 16.35 -8.92
CA LEU A 330 -9.85 17.55 -9.39
C LEU A 330 -8.92 18.15 -10.46
N GLY A 331 -9.32 18.06 -11.73
CA GLY A 331 -8.46 18.35 -12.88
C GLY A 331 -7.78 19.72 -12.84
N THR A 332 -6.62 19.82 -13.51
CA THR A 332 -5.94 21.07 -13.81
C THR A 332 -6.90 22.00 -14.54
N SER A 333 -7.01 23.27 -14.12
CA SER A 333 -7.87 24.21 -14.83
C SER A 333 -7.47 24.27 -16.30
N THR A 334 -8.46 24.18 -17.18
CA THR A 334 -8.31 24.18 -18.63
C THR A 334 -7.36 25.28 -19.12
N GLY A 335 -6.27 24.89 -19.77
CA GLY A 335 -5.51 25.73 -20.71
C GLY A 335 -4.10 26.12 -20.27
N ASN A 336 -3.12 25.44 -20.89
CA ASN A 336 -1.67 25.64 -20.82
C ASN A 336 -1.00 25.08 -19.54
N PRO A 337 -0.10 24.08 -19.65
CA PRO A 337 0.68 23.60 -18.53
C PRO A 337 1.79 24.62 -18.23
N SER A 338 1.48 25.64 -17.43
CA SER A 338 2.51 26.28 -16.61
C SER A 338 2.81 25.37 -15.42
N GLU A 339 4.08 25.25 -15.07
CA GLU A 339 4.67 24.21 -14.19
C GLU A 339 4.24 24.24 -12.70
N GLU A 340 3.14 24.89 -12.34
CA GLU A 340 2.64 25.01 -10.96
C GLU A 340 1.10 24.91 -10.86
N ASP A 341 0.46 24.07 -11.68
CA ASP A 341 -0.93 23.68 -11.42
C ASP A 341 -0.94 22.66 -10.28
N ASP A 342 -1.14 23.19 -9.07
CA ASP A 342 -1.29 22.45 -7.84
C ASP A 342 -2.39 21.38 -8.00
N ILE A 343 -1.97 20.11 -8.09
CA ILE A 343 -2.88 19.00 -8.32
C ILE A 343 -3.82 18.93 -7.13
N LYS A 344 -5.08 19.33 -7.34
CA LYS A 344 -6.10 19.29 -6.29
C LYS A 344 -6.62 17.87 -6.18
N LEU A 345 -6.28 17.23 -5.07
CA LEU A 345 -6.73 15.90 -4.72
C LEU A 345 -7.80 15.98 -3.64
N GLU A 346 -8.79 15.12 -3.79
CA GLU A 346 -9.91 14.99 -2.87
C GLU A 346 -9.93 13.56 -2.31
N PHE A 347 -9.96 13.44 -0.99
CA PHE A 347 -10.22 12.20 -0.26
C PHE A 347 -11.60 12.31 0.41
N SER A 348 -12.51 11.42 0.02
CA SER A 348 -13.91 11.46 0.48
C SER A 348 -14.34 10.11 1.02
N PHE A 349 -15.01 10.08 2.17
CA PHE A 349 -15.49 8.84 2.80
C PHE A 349 -16.94 8.95 3.28
N GLU A 350 -17.69 7.85 3.17
CA GLU A 350 -19.09 7.75 3.60
C GLU A 350 -19.16 7.21 5.04
N TYR A 351 -19.65 8.03 5.97
CA TYR A 351 -19.69 7.76 7.41
C TYR A 351 -21.13 7.66 7.95
N CYS A 352 -21.36 6.70 8.86
CA CYS A 352 -22.63 6.50 9.55
C CYS A 352 -22.67 7.24 10.89
N TYR A 353 -23.58 8.23 11.02
CA TYR A 353 -23.80 8.98 12.27
C TYR A 353 -24.78 8.30 13.24
N GLY A 354 -25.29 7.12 12.88
CA GLY A 354 -26.37 6.42 13.58
C GLY A 354 -27.74 6.56 12.90
N ASN A 355 -28.67 5.66 13.20
CA ASN A 355 -30.01 5.59 12.61
C ASN A 355 -30.03 5.55 11.06
N ASP A 356 -29.09 4.83 10.44
CA ASP A 356 -28.91 4.74 8.98
C ASP A 356 -28.73 6.10 8.27
N THR A 357 -28.23 7.12 8.99
CA THR A 357 -27.87 8.40 8.39
C THR A 357 -26.43 8.38 7.90
N TRP A 358 -26.29 8.28 6.58
CA TRP A 358 -25.01 8.27 5.88
C TRP A 358 -24.69 9.66 5.34
N LYS A 359 -23.47 10.13 5.56
CA LYS A 359 -22.98 11.39 4.97
C LYS A 359 -21.58 11.21 4.42
N TRP A 360 -21.33 11.90 3.31
CA TRP A 360 -19.99 12.02 2.75
C TRP A 360 -19.24 13.14 3.45
N ILE A 361 -18.00 12.85 3.86
CA ILE A 361 -17.05 13.81 4.38
C ILE A 361 -15.93 13.93 3.37
N THR A 362 -15.64 15.16 2.97
CA THR A 362 -14.71 15.50 1.89
C THR A 362 -13.51 16.25 2.46
N ILE A 363 -12.31 15.79 2.13
CA ILE A 363 -11.04 16.40 2.53
C ILE A 363 -10.23 16.70 1.27
N HIS A 364 -9.90 17.98 1.07
CA HIS A 364 -9.03 18.45 0.00
C HIS A 364 -7.59 18.49 0.50
N THR A 365 -6.75 17.59 -0.02
CA THR A 365 -5.36 17.39 0.42
C THR A 365 -4.50 16.76 -0.66
N HIS A 366 -3.27 17.23 -0.85
CA HIS A 366 -2.29 16.61 -1.76
C HIS A 366 -1.89 15.19 -1.34
N GLN A 367 -2.14 14.81 -0.08
CA GLN A 367 -1.86 13.48 0.47
C GLN A 367 -3.06 12.52 0.40
N ALA A 368 -4.03 12.75 -0.50
CA ALA A 368 -5.24 11.92 -0.58
C ALA A 368 -4.94 10.43 -0.84
N PHE A 369 -3.95 10.13 -1.70
CA PHE A 369 -3.51 8.75 -1.95
C PHE A 369 -2.86 8.10 -0.72
N LEU A 370 -2.12 8.89 0.06
CA LEU A 370 -1.51 8.43 1.30
C LEU A 370 -2.59 8.06 2.33
N LEU A 371 -3.59 8.93 2.52
CA LEU A 371 -4.74 8.67 3.40
C LEU A 371 -5.48 7.38 2.98
N SER A 372 -5.75 7.22 1.69
CA SER A 372 -6.37 6.00 1.16
C SER A 372 -5.51 4.75 1.41
N THR A 373 -4.19 4.86 1.30
CA THR A 373 -3.26 3.76 1.60
C THR A 373 -3.32 3.36 3.06
N PHE A 374 -3.39 4.34 3.97
CA PHE A 374 -3.54 4.06 5.40
C PHE A 374 -4.89 3.43 5.75
N MET A 375 -5.98 3.89 5.15
CA MET A 375 -7.30 3.27 5.33
C MET A 375 -7.29 1.79 4.91
N HIS A 376 -6.73 1.47 3.74
CA HIS A 376 -6.58 0.07 3.31
C HIS A 376 -5.73 -0.76 4.29
N GLN A 377 -4.69 -0.16 4.86
CA GLN A 377 -3.83 -0.84 5.81
C GLN A 377 -4.56 -1.14 7.12
N VAL A 378 -5.28 -0.17 7.67
CA VAL A 378 -6.09 -0.37 8.89
C VAL A 378 -7.17 -1.43 8.66
N GLU A 379 -7.86 -1.41 7.51
CA GLU A 379 -8.83 -2.46 7.18
C GLU A 379 -8.20 -3.86 7.11
N ALA A 380 -7.00 -3.96 6.52
CA ALA A 380 -6.28 -5.23 6.46
C ALA A 380 -5.87 -5.72 7.86
N GLU A 381 -5.42 -4.83 8.74
CA GLU A 381 -5.09 -5.14 10.14
C GLU A 381 -6.34 -5.58 10.93
N HIS A 382 -7.48 -4.89 10.76
CA HIS A 382 -8.76 -5.30 11.35
C HIS A 382 -9.21 -6.67 10.85
N ALA A 383 -9.06 -6.96 9.55
CA ALA A 383 -9.41 -8.25 8.98
C ALA A 383 -8.51 -9.38 9.53
N ALA A 384 -7.20 -9.15 9.63
CA ALA A 384 -6.25 -10.11 10.19
C ALA A 384 -6.56 -10.43 11.65
N LYS A 385 -6.82 -9.40 12.48
CA LYS A 385 -7.16 -9.59 13.90
C LYS A 385 -8.46 -10.37 14.09
N ASN A 386 -9.45 -10.17 13.23
CA ASN A 386 -10.69 -10.95 13.26
C ASN A 386 -10.48 -12.41 12.85
N LEU A 387 -9.53 -12.71 11.95
CA LEU A 387 -9.18 -14.08 11.58
C LEU A 387 -8.45 -14.80 12.72
N ASP A 388 -7.50 -14.13 13.38
CA ASP A 388 -6.79 -14.69 14.54
C ASP A 388 -7.76 -15.02 15.69
N LEU A 389 -8.75 -14.15 15.94
CA LEU A 389 -9.81 -14.41 16.93
C LEU A 389 -10.68 -15.62 16.57
N VAL A 390 -10.96 -15.85 15.29
CA VAL A 390 -11.73 -17.02 14.83
C VAL A 390 -10.91 -18.30 14.99
N ASP A 391 -9.62 -18.28 14.63
CA ASP A 391 -8.71 -19.42 14.82
C ASP A 391 -8.50 -19.73 16.31
N GLU A 392 -8.41 -18.72 17.19
CA GLU A 392 -8.33 -18.92 18.65
C GLU A 392 -9.64 -19.50 19.25
N MET A 393 -10.81 -19.06 18.75
CA MET A 393 -12.11 -19.59 19.19
C MET A 393 -12.38 -21.03 18.73
N GLU A 394 -11.70 -21.52 17.68
CA GLU A 394 -11.77 -22.92 17.25
C GLU A 394 -10.90 -23.86 18.11
N ILE A 395 -10.11 -23.34 19.05
CA ILE A 395 -9.27 -24.10 20.00
C ILE A 395 -9.91 -24.13 21.42
N GLU A 396 -11.22 -24.25 21.53
CA GLU A 396 -11.84 -24.75 22.77
C GLU A 396 -12.96 -25.75 22.45
N MET A 397 -12.60 -27.04 22.36
CA MET A 397 -13.58 -28.12 22.42
C MET A 397 -13.84 -28.50 23.88
N PRO A 398 -15.03 -28.26 24.45
CA PRO A 398 -15.44 -28.91 25.69
C PRO A 398 -15.81 -30.38 25.42
N ASP A 399 -15.27 -31.28 26.24
CA ASP A 399 -15.59 -32.73 26.24
C ASP A 399 -17.10 -32.96 26.46
N VAL A 400 -17.85 -33.23 25.39
CA VAL A 400 -19.24 -33.68 25.48
C VAL A 400 -19.38 -35.08 24.91
N GLN A 401 -19.59 -36.04 25.81
CA GLN A 401 -19.93 -37.43 25.50
C GLN A 401 -21.31 -37.52 24.83
N ILE A 402 -21.36 -37.84 23.54
CA ILE A 402 -22.63 -38.09 22.83
C ILE A 402 -22.96 -39.59 22.84
N LYS A 403 -23.98 -39.96 23.62
CA LYS A 403 -24.66 -41.26 23.56
C LYS A 403 -25.42 -41.39 22.23
N LYS A 404 -25.20 -42.51 21.53
CA LYS A 404 -25.93 -42.93 20.33
C LYS A 404 -27.40 -43.27 20.67
N GLN A 405 -28.35 -42.64 20.00
CA GLN A 405 -29.70 -43.19 19.79
C GLN A 405 -30.14 -42.95 18.34
N SER A 406 -30.57 -44.04 17.71
CA SER A 406 -31.04 -44.18 16.32
C SER A 406 -32.57 -44.04 16.22
N PHE A 407 -33.08 -43.54 15.07
CA PHE A 407 -34.01 -44.17 14.08
C PHE A 407 -34.85 -43.07 13.36
N PRO A 408 -35.60 -43.31 12.25
CA PRO A 408 -35.25 -43.93 10.97
C PRO A 408 -35.70 -43.10 9.72
N THR A 409 -35.27 -43.61 8.56
CA THR A 409 -35.37 -43.19 7.16
C THR A 409 -36.78 -43.09 6.54
N TYR A 410 -36.98 -42.16 5.58
CA TYR A 410 -37.82 -42.38 4.38
C TYR A 410 -37.11 -41.92 3.09
N LEU A 411 -37.09 -42.85 2.12
CA LEU A 411 -36.61 -42.90 0.71
C LEU A 411 -37.11 -41.73 -0.19
N LYS A 412 -36.62 -41.41 -1.41
CA LYS A 412 -35.71 -41.95 -2.47
C LYS A 412 -35.60 -40.80 -3.53
N THR A 413 -34.56 -40.59 -4.34
CA THR A 413 -34.05 -41.37 -5.50
C THR A 413 -32.83 -40.61 -6.06
N ASP A 414 -31.63 -41.22 -6.11
CA ASP A 414 -30.91 -41.79 -7.29
C ASP A 414 -30.35 -40.73 -8.27
N LYS A 415 -29.13 -40.74 -8.83
CA LYS A 415 -27.85 -41.52 -8.85
C LYS A 415 -26.97 -40.72 -9.87
N ALA A 416 -25.65 -40.65 -9.92
CA ALA A 416 -24.59 -41.61 -9.62
C ALA A 416 -23.22 -40.89 -9.48
N ARG A 417 -22.39 -41.38 -8.56
CA ARG A 417 -20.91 -41.36 -8.62
C ARG A 417 -20.43 -42.81 -8.75
N PRO A 418 -19.24 -43.06 -9.30
CA PRO A 418 -18.38 -44.12 -8.76
C PRO A 418 -17.00 -43.52 -8.38
N ALA A 419 -16.60 -43.54 -7.11
CA ALA A 419 -15.99 -44.65 -6.38
C ALA A 419 -14.44 -44.62 -6.46
N LEU A 420 -13.83 -44.03 -5.43
CA LEU A 420 -12.43 -44.19 -5.08
C LEU A 420 -12.18 -45.63 -4.63
N THR A 421 -11.26 -46.34 -5.28
CA THR A 421 -10.64 -47.55 -4.75
C THR A 421 -9.15 -47.33 -4.56
N ARG A 422 -8.69 -47.69 -3.36
CA ARG A 422 -7.32 -47.62 -2.86
C ARG A 422 -6.59 -48.90 -3.28
N ILE A 423 -5.47 -48.80 -3.99
CA ILE A 423 -4.56 -49.94 -4.22
C ILE A 423 -3.13 -49.53 -3.84
N LYS A 424 -2.49 -50.39 -3.03
CA LYS A 424 -1.09 -50.34 -2.61
C LYS A 424 -0.17 -51.00 -3.65
N SER A 425 1.12 -50.64 -3.60
CA SER A 425 2.32 -51.29 -4.19
C SER A 425 2.46 -51.14 -5.72
N THR A 426 3.61 -50.78 -6.29
CA THR A 426 4.90 -51.50 -6.20
C THR A 426 6.04 -50.63 -6.75
N VAL A 427 7.21 -50.67 -6.10
CA VAL A 427 8.47 -50.14 -6.63
C VAL A 427 8.98 -51.02 -7.78
N ARG A 428 9.17 -50.44 -8.97
CA ARG A 428 10.11 -50.94 -9.99
C ARG A 428 10.53 -49.78 -10.90
N GLY A 429 11.83 -49.53 -10.96
CA GLY A 429 12.40 -48.46 -11.76
C GLY A 429 12.43 -48.77 -13.25
N SER A 430 12.29 -47.71 -14.04
CA SER A 430 12.82 -47.60 -15.39
C SER A 430 13.07 -46.12 -15.66
N LYS A 431 14.31 -45.84 -16.11
CA LYS A 431 14.81 -44.55 -16.58
C LYS A 431 13.91 -43.96 -17.66
N GLU A 432 13.58 -42.68 -17.52
CA GLU A 432 13.52 -41.68 -18.58
C GLU A 432 13.32 -40.32 -17.88
N ASP A 433 14.46 -39.69 -17.59
CA ASP A 433 14.60 -38.32 -17.09
C ASP A 433 14.52 -37.31 -18.27
N ASP A 434 14.29 -36.05 -17.88
CA ASP A 434 14.46 -34.79 -18.62
C ASP A 434 13.32 -34.27 -19.51
N VAL A 435 12.40 -33.55 -18.88
CA VAL A 435 11.54 -32.52 -19.51
C VAL A 435 11.93 -31.09 -19.07
N PHE A 436 12.97 -30.92 -18.24
CA PHE A 436 13.30 -29.62 -17.62
C PHE A 436 14.64 -28.99 -18.04
N GLU A 437 15.36 -29.52 -19.05
CA GLU A 437 16.61 -28.90 -19.56
C GLU A 437 16.39 -27.77 -20.60
N GLY A 438 15.17 -27.30 -20.80
CA GLY A 438 14.84 -26.42 -21.93
C GLY A 438 14.62 -24.93 -21.66
N ILE A 439 14.71 -24.44 -20.42
CA ILE A 439 14.37 -23.04 -20.11
C ILE A 439 15.66 -22.26 -19.84
N GLN A 440 16.05 -21.39 -20.78
CA GLN A 440 17.16 -20.45 -20.58
C GLN A 440 16.65 -19.11 -20.05
N GLU A 441 17.49 -18.41 -19.30
CA GLU A 441 17.26 -17.09 -18.67
C GLU A 441 16.97 -15.95 -19.67
N LYS A 442 16.92 -16.24 -20.96
CA LYS A 442 16.49 -15.32 -22.03
C LYS A 442 15.02 -15.51 -22.45
N ASP A 443 14.39 -16.58 -21.94
CA ASP A 443 13.00 -16.97 -22.19
C ASP A 443 12.13 -16.80 -20.91
N LEU A 444 12.64 -16.06 -19.92
CA LEU A 444 11.93 -15.65 -18.70
C LEU A 444 11.89 -14.13 -18.58
#